data_AF-A0A2A5DUR6-F1
#
_entry.id   AF-A0A2A5DUR6-F1
#
_cell.length_a   1.000
_cell.length_b   1.000
_cell.length_c   1.000
_cell.angle_alpha   90.00
_cell.angle_beta   90.00
_cell.angle_gamma   90.00
#
_symmetry.space_group_name_H-M   'P 1'
#
loop_
_entity.id
_entity.type
_entity.pdbx_description
1 polymer ?
#
loop_
_entity_poly.entity_id
_entity_poly.type
_entity_poly.pdbx_seq_one_letter_code
_entity_poly.pdbx_strand_id
1 'polypeptide(L)'
;MSETRAIQMDDLAIKVGGMFSLVTLINLRYRDIQNGAKPLVNASLKNIKNVVLKEINEDKISLKTTEEGAYELIYEDDDDFFLED
;
A
#
# COMPACT_ATOMS: atom_id res chain seq x y z
N MET A 1 -6.98 -22.97 -13.50
CA MET A 1 -7.77 -21.97 -12.76
C MET A 1 -6.82 -21.38 -11.74
N SER A 2 -6.44 -20.12 -11.85
CA SER A 2 -5.55 -19.50 -10.86
C SER A 2 -6.38 -19.29 -9.59
N GLU A 3 -6.07 -20.02 -8.52
CA GLU A 3 -6.68 -19.76 -7.21
C GLU A 3 -6.41 -18.30 -6.85
N THR A 4 -7.46 -17.48 -6.76
CA THR A 4 -7.35 -16.16 -6.14
C THR A 4 -7.09 -16.39 -4.66
N ARG A 5 -5.83 -16.56 -4.28
CA ARG A 5 -5.44 -16.66 -2.87
C ARG A 5 -5.89 -15.38 -2.18
N ALA A 6 -6.72 -15.54 -1.15
CA ALA A 6 -7.13 -14.41 -0.32
C ALA A 6 -5.88 -13.75 0.29
N ILE A 7 -5.82 -12.42 0.27
CA ILE A 7 -4.74 -11.65 0.88
C ILE A 7 -4.75 -11.91 2.38
N GLN A 8 -3.70 -12.56 2.89
CA GLN A 8 -3.53 -12.84 4.30
C GLN A 8 -2.76 -11.70 4.98
N MET A 9 -3.22 -11.25 6.15
CA MET A 9 -2.56 -10.15 6.87
C MET A 9 -1.15 -10.54 7.33
N ASP A 10 -0.92 -11.80 7.67
CA ASP A 10 0.38 -12.30 8.10
C ASP A 10 1.41 -12.25 6.96
N ASP A 11 1.00 -12.59 5.74
CA ASP A 11 1.85 -12.51 4.55
C ASP A 11 2.25 -11.06 4.26
N LEU A 12 1.30 -10.12 4.38
CA LEU A 12 1.59 -8.69 4.23
C LEU A 12 2.45 -8.16 5.37
N ALA A 13 2.25 -8.63 6.61
CA ALA A 13 3.05 -8.22 7.75
C ALA A 13 4.51 -8.62 7.52
N ILE A 14 4.78 -9.84 7.06
CA ILE A 14 6.14 -10.28 6.71
C ILE A 14 6.72 -9.38 5.61
N LYS A 15 5.94 -9.07 4.57
CA LYS A 15 6.34 -8.22 3.45
C LYS A 15 6.79 -6.82 3.87
N VAL A 16 6.07 -6.19 4.80
CA VAL A 16 6.31 -4.80 5.22
C VAL A 16 7.19 -4.67 6.47
N GLY A 17 7.78 -5.77 6.95
CA GLY A 17 8.70 -5.76 8.10
C GLY A 17 8.05 -5.90 9.48
N GLY A 18 6.80 -6.36 9.54
CA GLY A 18 6.10 -6.78 10.76
C GLY A 18 4.68 -6.21 10.87
N MET A 19 3.93 -6.70 11.87
CA MET A 19 2.55 -6.28 12.11
C MET A 19 2.44 -4.80 12.48
N PHE A 20 3.42 -4.27 13.21
CA PHE A 20 3.46 -2.86 13.57
C PHE A 20 3.60 -1.96 12.34
N SER A 21 4.52 -2.28 11.44
CA SER A 21 4.72 -1.57 10.17
C SER A 21 3.47 -1.69 9.28
N LEU A 22 2.82 -2.87 9.25
CA LEU A 22 1.58 -3.07 8.51
C LEU A 22 0.46 -2.17 9.02
N VAL A 23 0.22 -2.12 10.32
CA VAL A 23 -0.82 -1.28 10.92
C VAL A 23 -0.52 0.21 10.67
N THR A 24 0.75 0.61 10.81
CA THR A 24 1.19 1.98 10.53
C THR A 24 0.92 2.36 9.07
N LEU A 25 1.35 1.52 8.12
CA LEU A 25 1.15 1.73 6.70
C LEU A 25 -0.33 1.81 6.33
N ILE A 26 -1.16 0.91 6.88
CA ILE A 26 -2.61 0.92 6.66
C ILE A 26 -3.22 2.24 7.14
N ASN A 27 -2.87 2.70 8.34
CA ASN A 27 -3.44 3.92 8.91
C ASN A 27 -3.01 5.18 8.15
N LEU A 28 -1.73 5.26 7.75
CA LEU A 28 -1.21 6.37 6.95
C LEU A 28 -1.96 6.45 5.61
N ARG A 29 -2.04 5.34 4.88
CA ARG A 29 -2.72 5.32 3.58
C ARG A 29 -4.22 5.53 3.70
N TYR A 30 -4.86 4.98 4.74
CA TYR A 30 -6.27 5.24 5.01
C TYR A 30 -6.55 6.73 5.17
N ARG A 31 -5.71 7.45 5.92
CA ARG A 31 -5.82 8.90 6.10
C ARG A 31 -5.69 9.66 4.77
N ASP A 32 -4.76 9.27 3.90
CA ASP A 32 -4.60 9.90 2.58
C ASP A 32 -5.84 9.74 1.70
N ILE A 33 -6.42 8.53 1.68
CA ILE A 33 -7.67 8.27 0.94
C ILE A 33 -8.82 9.09 1.53
N GLN A 34 -8.93 9.18 2.86
CA GLN A 34 -9.94 10.03 3.52
C GLN A 34 -9.76 11.52 3.18
N ASN A 35 -8.52 11.95 2.93
CA ASN A 35 -8.20 13.32 2.50
C ASN A 35 -8.39 13.53 0.98
N GLY A 36 -8.88 12.54 0.24
CA GLY A 36 -9.20 12.66 -1.19
C GLY A 36 -8.15 12.07 -2.13
N ALA A 37 -7.11 11.41 -1.63
CA ALA A 37 -6.20 10.66 -2.49
C ALA A 37 -6.95 9.55 -3.23
N LYS A 38 -6.65 9.37 -4.51
CA LYS A 38 -7.27 8.32 -5.33
C LYS A 38 -6.69 6.95 -4.96
N PRO A 39 -7.51 5.89 -4.94
CA PRO A 39 -7.01 4.52 -4.96
C PRO A 39 -6.05 4.28 -6.13
N LEU A 40 -4.94 3.59 -5.89
CA LEU A 40 -3.93 3.23 -6.90
C LEU A 40 -4.26 1.91 -7.60
N VAL A 41 -5.13 1.11 -6.98
CA VAL A 41 -5.62 -0.14 -7.55
C VAL A 41 -7.05 0.02 -8.00
N ASN A 42 -7.38 -0.58 -9.15
CA ASN A 42 -8.74 -0.59 -9.65
C ASN A 42 -9.59 -1.44 -8.71
N ALA A 43 -10.52 -0.77 -8.03
CA ALA A 43 -11.25 -1.34 -6.93
C ALA A 43 -12.73 -1.02 -7.10
N SER A 44 -13.50 -2.00 -7.56
CA SER A 44 -14.93 -2.11 -7.22
C SER A 44 -15.16 -2.33 -5.71
N LEU A 45 -14.12 -2.14 -4.88
CA LEU A 45 -14.11 -2.49 -3.47
C LEU A 45 -14.86 -1.41 -2.70
N LYS A 46 -16.01 -1.79 -2.16
CA LYS A 46 -16.85 -0.97 -1.27
C LYS A 46 -16.14 -0.56 0.04
N ASN A 47 -14.94 -1.08 0.32
CA ASN A 47 -14.25 -0.93 1.60
C ASN A 47 -12.80 -0.47 1.38
N ILE A 48 -12.46 0.69 1.95
CA ILE A 48 -11.14 1.33 1.89
C ILE A 48 -10.05 0.41 2.43
N LYS A 49 -10.31 -0.35 3.51
CA LYS A 49 -9.32 -1.30 4.05
C LYS A 49 -8.86 -2.30 2.99
N ASN A 50 -9.79 -2.83 2.20
CA ASN A 50 -9.46 -3.79 1.15
C ASN A 50 -8.67 -3.14 0.00
N VAL A 51 -8.93 -1.86 -0.29
CA VAL A 51 -8.12 -1.08 -1.24
C VAL A 51 -6.68 -1.01 -0.74
N VAL A 52 -6.47 -0.57 0.50
CA VAL A 52 -5.12 -0.40 1.07
C VAL A 52 -4.37 -1.74 1.13
N LEU A 53 -5.02 -2.82 1.58
CA LEU A 53 -4.38 -4.15 1.59
C LEU A 53 -3.97 -4.60 0.19
N LYS A 54 -4.77 -4.28 -0.83
CA LYS A 54 -4.47 -4.61 -2.22
C LYS A 54 -3.33 -3.74 -2.77
N GLU A 55 -3.28 -2.45 -2.44
CA GLU A 55 -2.15 -1.56 -2.79
C GLU A 55 -0.83 -2.07 -2.20
N ILE A 56 -0.81 -2.53 -0.94
CA ILE A 56 0.38 -3.14 -0.32
C ILE A 56 0.72 -4.47 -1.01
N ASN A 57 -0.28 -5.30 -1.30
CA ASN A 57 -0.08 -6.59 -1.96
C ASN A 57 0.51 -6.43 -3.37
N GLU A 58 0.11 -5.40 -4.11
CA GLU A 58 0.58 -5.07 -5.47
C GLU A 58 1.79 -4.13 -5.49
N ASP A 59 2.48 -3.95 -4.36
CA ASP A 59 3.72 -3.14 -4.22
C ASP A 59 3.57 -1.65 -4.53
N LYS A 60 2.34 -1.15 -4.69
CA LYS A 60 2.04 0.26 -4.99
C LYS A 60 2.37 1.23 -3.88
N ILE A 61 2.46 0.73 -2.65
CA ILE A 61 2.85 1.52 -1.48
C ILE A 61 3.76 0.74 -0.56
N SER A 62 4.67 1.44 0.10
CA SER A 62 5.57 0.88 1.11
C SER A 62 5.80 1.85 2.27
N LEU A 63 6.45 1.35 3.33
CA LEU A 63 6.80 2.16 4.50
C LEU A 63 8.32 2.29 4.57
N LYS A 64 8.81 3.53 4.67
CA LYS A 64 10.23 3.83 4.87
C LYS A 64 10.43 4.41 6.26
N THR A 65 11.51 4.02 6.92
CA THR A 65 11.95 4.66 8.17
C THR A 65 12.96 5.77 7.84
N THR A 66 12.77 6.95 8.42
CA THR A 66 13.70 8.08 8.29
C THR A 66 14.87 7.94 9.25
N GLU A 67 15.91 8.74 9.06
CA GLU A 67 17.05 8.79 9.99
C GLU A 67 16.64 9.23 11.40
N GLU A 68 15.55 9.98 11.52
CA GLU A 68 14.95 10.43 12.79
C GLU A 68 14.03 9.38 13.42
N GLY A 69 13.88 8.20 12.80
CA GLY A 69 13.03 7.11 13.29
C GLY A 69 11.53 7.31 13.02
N ALA A 70 11.15 8.27 12.17
CA ALA A 70 9.77 8.43 11.71
C ALA A 70 9.45 7.44 10.59
N TYR A 71 8.16 7.14 10.39
CA TYR A 71 7.70 6.33 9.27
C TYR A 71 7.05 7.20 8.20
N GLU A 72 7.49 7.02 6.97
CA GLU A 72 6.97 7.71 5.79
C GLU A 72 6.30 6.70 4.85
N LEU A 73 5.11 7.05 4.39
CA LEU A 73 4.41 6.33 3.33
C LEU A 73 5.05 6.71 1.99
N ILE A 74 5.52 5.71 1.26
CA ILE A 74 6.12 5.88 -0.06
C ILE A 74 5.16 5.28 -1.09
N TYR A 75 4.94 6.02 -2.17
CA TYR A 75 4.20 5.58 -3.34
C TYR A 75 5.19 5.03 -4.36
N GLU A 76 4.87 3.89 -4.96
CA GLU A 76 5.60 3.45 -6.15
C GLU A 76 5.18 4.39 -7.28
N ASP A 77 6.07 5.30 -7.68
CA ASP A 77 5.82 6.21 -8.79
C ASP A 77 5.65 5.33 -10.05
N ASP A 78 4.46 5.28 -10.65
CA ASP A 78 4.22 4.68 -11.97
C ASP A 78 4.90 5.52 -13.10
N ASP A 79 5.80 6.45 -12.77
CA ASP A 79 6.41 7.46 -13.63
C ASP A 79 7.82 7.09 -14.13
N ASP A 80 8.06 5.80 -14.43
CA ASP A 80 8.88 5.43 -15.60
C ASP A 80 8.07 5.66 -16.90
N PHE A 81 7.27 6.73 -16.95
CA PHE A 81 6.70 7.25 -18.18
C PHE A 81 7.86 7.87 -18.96
N PHE A 82 8.60 7.02 -19.69
CA PHE A 82 9.58 7.40 -20.68
C PHE A 82 9.00 8.54 -21.52
N LEU A 83 9.44 9.77 -21.25
CA LEU A 83 9.53 10.77 -22.29
C LEU A 83 10.68 10.28 -23.19
N GLU A 84 10.35 9.41 -24.15
CA GLU A 84 11.19 9.30 -25.34
C GLU A 84 11.17 10.69 -26.01
N ASP A 85 12.32 11.36 -26.01
CA ASP A 85 12.58 12.58 -26.78
C ASP A 85 12.37 12.35 -28.29
#